data_AF-A0A180F5E1-F1
#
_entry.id   AF-A0A180F5E1-F1
#
_cell.length_a   1.000
_cell.length_b   1.000
_cell.length_c   1.000
_cell.angle_alpha   90.00
_cell.angle_beta   90.00
_cell.angle_gamma   90.00
#
_symmetry.space_group_name_H-M   'P 1'
#
loop_
_entity.id
_entity.type
_entity.pdbx_description
1 polymer ?
#
loop_
_entity_poly.entity_id
_entity_poly.type
_entity_poly.pdbx_seq_one_letter_code
_entity_poly.pdbx_strand_id
1 'polypeptide(L)'
;METIVVSRRKFTGNLDTYFKKIEDGAQLILKWGDKQTIIPPAEAIKDDTAYTKEEFEAMLAESMAQAKAGKCKVLTEERWKELSGL
;
A
#
# COMPACT_ATOMS: atom_id res chain seq x y z
N MET A 1 16.58 -3.39 -17.36
CA MET A 1 15.18 -3.08 -17.01
C MET A 1 14.25 -3.72 -18.03
N GLU A 2 13.58 -4.80 -17.66
CA GLU A 2 12.57 -5.47 -18.50
C GLU A 2 11.29 -4.62 -18.52
N THR A 3 10.62 -4.49 -19.67
CA THR A 3 9.30 -3.84 -19.75
C THR A 3 8.27 -4.83 -20.28
N ILE A 4 7.19 -5.02 -19.51
CA ILE A 4 6.15 -6.02 -19.79
C ILE A 4 4.84 -5.29 -20.05
N VAL A 5 4.25 -5.53 -21.23
CA VAL A 5 2.93 -4.98 -21.57
C VAL A 5 1.87 -6.06 -21.32
N VAL A 6 0.90 -5.76 -20.47
CA VAL A 6 -0.12 -6.74 -20.06
C VAL A 6 -1.50 -6.10 -19.98
N SER A 7 -2.54 -6.86 -20.34
CA SER A 7 -3.92 -6.40 -20.16
C SER A 7 -4.33 -6.46 -18.70
N ARG A 8 -5.22 -5.55 -18.27
CA ARG A 8 -5.74 -5.54 -16.89
C ARG A 8 -6.27 -6.90 -16.44
N ARG A 9 -7.02 -7.60 -17.31
CA ARG A 9 -7.59 -8.92 -16.99
C ARG A 9 -6.51 -9.97 -16.73
N LYS A 10 -5.43 -9.99 -17.53
CA LYS A 10 -4.34 -10.95 -17.38
C LYS A 10 -3.49 -10.64 -16.14
N PHE A 11 -3.33 -9.36 -15.81
CA PHE A 11 -2.68 -8.91 -14.57
C PHE A 11 -3.48 -9.35 -13.34
N THR A 12 -4.78 -9.05 -13.27
CA THR A 12 -5.61 -9.42 -12.12
C THR A 12 -5.72 -10.92 -11.90
N GLY A 13 -5.68 -11.71 -12.98
CA GLY A 13 -5.69 -13.18 -12.88
C GLY A 13 -4.36 -13.80 -12.44
N ASN A 14 -3.26 -13.04 -12.41
CA ASN A 14 -1.92 -13.54 -12.06
C ASN A 14 -1.14 -12.52 -11.23
N LEU A 15 -1.82 -11.85 -10.29
CA LEU A 15 -1.27 -10.76 -9.47
C LEU A 15 0.10 -11.10 -8.90
N ASP A 16 0.21 -12.24 -8.20
CA ASP A 16 1.45 -12.69 -7.54
C ASP A 16 2.64 -12.80 -8.52
N THR A 17 2.38 -13.24 -9.75
CA THR A 17 3.43 -13.39 -10.76
C THR A 17 3.97 -12.03 -11.19
N TYR A 18 3.06 -11.07 -11.44
CA TYR A 18 3.47 -9.74 -11.90
C TYR A 18 4.04 -8.89 -10.78
N PHE A 19 3.59 -9.07 -9.53
CA PHE A 19 4.20 -8.45 -8.36
C PHE A 19 5.66 -8.87 -8.19
N LYS A 20 5.95 -10.18 -8.21
CA LYS A 20 7.34 -10.67 -8.17
C LYS A 20 8.21 -10.08 -9.27
N LYS A 21 7.67 -9.96 -10.49
CA LYS A 21 8.42 -9.34 -11.60
C LYS A 21 8.73 -7.86 -11.34
N ILE A 22 7.82 -7.11 -10.71
CA ILE A 22 8.06 -5.71 -10.32
C ILE A 22 9.15 -5.64 -9.24
N GLU A 23 9.11 -6.56 -8.26
CA GLU A 23 10.15 -6.71 -7.22
C GLU A 23 11.51 -7.06 -7.83
N ASP A 24 11.54 -7.94 -8.83
CA ASP A 24 12.75 -8.34 -9.58
C ASP A 24 13.25 -7.24 -10.56
N GLY A 25 12.64 -6.06 -10.57
CA GLY A 25 13.12 -4.91 -11.34
C GLY A 25 12.43 -4.67 -12.69
N ALA A 26 11.31 -5.33 -12.98
CA ALA A 26 10.55 -5.13 -14.22
C ALA A 26 9.57 -3.93 -14.12
N GLN A 27 9.41 -3.22 -15.22
CA GLN A 27 8.35 -2.22 -15.40
C GLN A 27 7.14 -2.87 -16.07
N LEU A 28 5.93 -2.61 -15.58
CA LEU A 28 4.69 -3.05 -16.23
C LEU A 28 3.97 -1.88 -16.89
N ILE A 29 3.47 -2.12 -18.11
CA ILE A 29 2.49 -1.25 -18.77
C ILE A 29 1.16 -2.00 -18.78
N LEU A 30 0.24 -1.57 -17.92
CA LEU A 30 -1.09 -2.16 -17.78
C LEU A 30 -2.06 -1.46 -18.74
N LYS A 31 -2.73 -2.22 -19.62
CA LYS A 31 -3.68 -1.66 -20.60
C LYS A 31 -5.11 -2.16 -20.39
N TRP A 32 -6.11 -1.28 -20.56
CA TRP A 32 -7.53 -1.64 -20.60
C TRP A 32 -8.34 -0.62 -21.42
N GLY A 33 -9.00 -1.11 -22.48
CA GLY A 33 -9.63 -0.21 -23.47
C GLY A 33 -8.59 0.76 -24.02
N ASP A 34 -8.95 2.05 -24.08
CA ASP A 34 -8.06 3.14 -24.53
C ASP A 34 -7.19 3.71 -23.39
N LYS A 35 -7.21 3.10 -22.20
CA LYS A 35 -6.45 3.56 -21.03
C LYS A 35 -5.23 2.69 -20.81
N GLN A 36 -4.18 3.31 -20.28
CA GLN A 36 -2.99 2.62 -19.79
C GLN A 36 -2.44 3.26 -18.53
N THR A 37 -1.76 2.46 -17.69
CA THR A 37 -0.91 2.97 -16.61
C THR A 37 0.44 2.27 -16.63
N ILE A 38 1.44 2.93 -16.05
CA ILE A 38 2.80 2.40 -15.88
C ILE A 38 2.97 2.09 -14.40
N ILE A 39 3.40 0.87 -14.10
CA ILE A 39 3.86 0.47 -12.78
C ILE A 39 5.37 0.34 -12.88
N PRO A 40 6.13 1.25 -12.25
CA PRO A 40 7.59 1.20 -12.29
C PRO A 40 8.13 0.03 -11.44
N PRO A 41 9.41 -0.34 -11.61
CA PRO A 41 10.09 -1.30 -10.74
C PRO A 41 10.02 -0.91 -9.25
N ALA A 42 9.98 -1.90 -8.35
CA ALA A 42 9.88 -1.65 -6.91
C ALA A 42 11.03 -0.77 -6.39
N GLU A 43 12.27 -1.03 -6.82
CA GLU A 43 13.45 -0.26 -6.42
C GLU A 43 13.40 1.21 -6.84
N ALA A 44 12.63 1.54 -7.89
CA ALA A 44 12.48 2.90 -8.39
C ALA A 44 11.48 3.74 -7.56
N ILE A 45 10.63 3.08 -6.76
CA ILE A 45 9.79 3.71 -5.76
C ILE A 45 10.39 3.39 -4.39
N LYS A 46 11.24 4.28 -3.89
CA LYS A 46 11.43 4.37 -2.45
C LYS A 46 10.12 4.91 -1.87
N ASP A 47 9.28 4.01 -1.40
CA ASP A 47 8.14 4.40 -0.60
C ASP A 47 8.66 4.70 0.81
N ASP A 48 9.14 5.93 1.02
CA ASP A 48 9.58 6.42 2.33
C ASP A 48 8.43 6.44 3.37
N THR A 49 7.20 6.07 2.95
CA THR A 49 6.02 5.91 3.82
C THR A 49 5.65 4.45 4.07
N ALA A 50 6.29 3.50 3.39
CA ALA A 50 6.08 2.08 3.62
C ALA A 50 6.93 1.60 4.79
N TYR A 51 6.27 1.08 5.81
CA TYR A 51 6.95 0.38 6.90
C TYR A 51 7.35 -1.02 6.42
N THR A 52 8.53 -1.45 6.82
CA THR A 52 8.86 -2.88 6.87
C THR A 52 7.87 -3.61 7.78
N LYS A 53 7.77 -4.94 7.64
CA LYS A 53 6.88 -5.73 8.48
C LYS A 53 7.23 -5.57 9.96
N GLU A 54 8.52 -5.57 10.27
CA GLU A 54 9.06 -5.43 11.62
C GLU A 54 8.76 -4.03 12.20
N GLU A 55 8.91 -2.96 11.41
CA GLU A 55 8.54 -1.60 11.82
C GLU A 55 7.05 -1.48 12.09
N PHE A 56 6.22 -2.06 11.22
CA PHE A 56 4.77 -2.04 11.39
C PHE A 56 4.33 -2.82 12.63
N GLU A 57 4.91 -4.01 12.87
CA GLU A 57 4.65 -4.80 14.07
C GLU A 57 5.09 -4.07 15.35
N ALA A 58 6.22 -3.36 15.32
CA ALA A 58 6.68 -2.54 16.44
C ALA A 58 5.72 -1.38 16.75
N MET A 59 5.21 -0.69 15.71
CA MET A 59 4.22 0.37 15.87
C MET A 59 2.90 -0.14 16.47
N LEU A 60 2.45 -1.33 16.05
CA LEU A 60 1.26 -1.96 16.63
C LEU A 60 1.48 -2.30 18.10
N ALA A 61 2.63 -2.87 18.45
CA ALA A 61 2.98 -3.18 19.83
C ALA A 61 3.00 -1.93 20.72
N GLU A 62 3.59 -0.84 20.23
CA GLU A 62 3.62 0.45 20.92
C GLU A 62 2.20 1.01 21.11
N SER A 63 1.40 1.04 20.04
CA SER A 63 0.02 1.52 20.08
C SER A 63 -0.83 0.76 21.11
N MET A 64 -0.69 -0.57 21.16
CA MET A 64 -1.36 -1.42 22.15
C MET A 64 -0.87 -1.14 23.58
N ALA A 65 0.42 -0.87 23.78
CA ALA A 65 0.96 -0.48 25.08
C ALA A 65 0.43 0.89 25.55
N GLN A 66 0.37 1.87 24.64
CA GLN A 66 -0.20 3.19 24.91
C GLN A 66 -1.69 3.10 25.28
N ALA A 67 -2.46 2.27 24.57
CA ALA A 67 -3.87 2.02 24.89
C ALA A 67 -4.04 1.38 26.28
N LYS A 68 -3.23 0.36 26.63
CA LYS A 68 -3.23 -0.25 27.98
C LYS A 68 -2.85 0.74 29.07
N ALA A 69 -1.97 1.69 28.77
CA ALA A 69 -1.57 2.76 29.68
C ALA A 69 -2.59 3.91 29.76
N GLY A 70 -3.76 3.80 29.11
CA GLY A 70 -4.79 4.84 29.09
C GLY A 70 -4.43 6.07 28.24
N LYS A 71 -3.36 5.99 27.44
CA LYS A 71 -2.91 7.07 26.54
C LYS A 71 -3.58 6.99 25.17
N CYS A 72 -4.87 6.66 25.14
CA CYS A 72 -5.67 6.63 23.92
C CYS A 72 -6.75 7.71 23.96
N LYS A 73 -7.16 8.18 22.78
CA LYS A 73 -8.33 9.05 22.64
C LYS A 73 -9.54 8.16 22.37
N VAL A 74 -10.60 8.33 23.16
CA VAL A 74 -11.88 7.66 22.90
C VAL A 74 -12.61 8.45 21.82
N LEU A 75 -13.02 7.77 20.75
CA LEU A 75 -13.83 8.37 19.71
C LEU A 75 -15.29 8.42 20.18
N THR A 76 -15.70 9.54 20.75
CA THR A 76 -17.09 9.82 21.10
C THR A 76 -17.85 10.34 19.87
N GLU A 77 -19.19 10.32 19.90
CA GLU A 77 -20.01 10.89 18.81
C GLU A 77 -19.72 12.37 18.56
N GLU A 78 -19.49 13.14 19.62
CA GLU A 78 -19.12 14.57 19.53
C GLU A 78 -17.74 14.75 18.89
N ARG A 79 -16.77 13.91 19.27
CA ARG A 79 -15.43 13.94 18.69
C ARG A 79 -15.43 13.50 17.22
N TRP A 80 -16.30 12.55 16.87
CA TRP A 80 -16.52 12.14 15.49
C TRP A 80 -17.08 13.28 14.64
N LYS A 81 -18.09 14.00 15.14
CA LYS A 81 -18.64 15.20 14.48
C LYS A 81 -17.56 16.26 14.22
N GLU A 82 -16.78 16.58 15.24
CA GLU A 82 -15.63 17.52 15.14
C GLU A 82 -14.61 17.09 14.08
N LEU A 83 -14.23 15.81 14.04
CA LEU A 83 -13.23 15.28 13.10
C LEU A 83 -13.76 15.13 11.66
N SER A 84 -15.06 14.89 11.50
CA SER A 84 -15.70 14.71 10.19
C SER A 84 -16.21 16.01 9.58
N GLY A 85 -16.16 17.12 10.32
CA GLY A 85 -16.66 18.42 9.87
C GLY A 85 -18.19 18.49 9.78
N LEU A 86 -18.89 17.64 10.55
CA LEU A 86 -20.35 17.57 10.69
C LEU A 86 -20.82 18.28 11.96
#